data_AF-A0A7X3MQB2-F1
#
_entry.id   AF-A0A7X3MQB2-F1
#
_cell.length_a   1.000
_cell.length_b   1.000
_cell.length_c   1.000
_cell.angle_alpha   90.00
_cell.angle_beta   90.00
_cell.angle_gamma   90.00
#
_symmetry.space_group_name_H-M   'P 1'
#
loop_
_entity.id
_entity.type
_entity.pdbx_description
1 polymer ?
#
loop_
_entity_poly.entity_id
_entity_poly.type
_entity_poly.pdbx_seq_one_letter_code
_entity_poly.pdbx_strand_id
1 'polypeptide(L)'
;MGRIQWQQDAVAGVPLKRHKGFVGPVEVGSVAYDGSNRFWIWSTPLQEDAWGYGPTEEAAKTALEHWLVAWLGNFRSFFQADA
;
A
#
# COMPACT_ATOMS: atom_id res chain seq x y z
N MET A 1 -2.73 15.20 2.17
CA MET A 1 -2.83 13.72 2.13
C MET A 1 -2.83 13.20 3.55
N GLY A 2 -3.76 12.32 3.93
CA GLY A 2 -3.66 11.61 5.21
C GLY A 2 -2.46 10.66 5.20
N ARG A 3 -1.83 10.45 6.36
CA ARG A 3 -0.71 9.50 6.51
C ARG A 3 -1.24 8.06 6.52
N ILE A 4 -0.65 7.16 5.73
CA ILE A 4 -0.99 5.74 5.78
C ILE A 4 -0.66 5.18 7.17
N GLN A 5 -1.65 4.55 7.80
CA GLN A 5 -1.49 3.80 9.03
C GLN A 5 -1.27 2.33 8.66
N TRP A 6 -0.09 1.82 8.98
CA TRP A 6 0.28 0.43 8.74
C TRP A 6 -0.10 -0.43 9.94
N GLN A 7 -0.82 -1.52 9.68
CA GLN A 7 -1.26 -2.47 10.70
C GLN A 7 -0.74 -3.87 10.34
N GLN A 8 -0.15 -4.57 11.32
CA GLN A 8 0.26 -5.96 11.16
C GLN A 8 -0.99 -6.82 10.96
N ASP A 9 -1.02 -7.57 9.86
CA ASP A 9 -2.10 -8.52 9.61
C ASP A 9 -1.90 -9.81 10.39
N ALA A 10 -3.01 -10.47 10.74
CA ALA A 10 -3.00 -11.69 11.54
C ALA A 10 -4.14 -12.63 11.12
N VAL A 11 -3.90 -13.94 11.23
CA VAL A 11 -4.92 -14.97 11.05
C VAL A 11 -5.01 -15.80 12.32
N ALA A 12 -6.21 -15.91 12.88
CA ALA A 12 -6.44 -16.59 14.17
C ALA A 12 -5.50 -16.11 15.29
N GLY A 13 -5.18 -14.81 15.32
CA GLY A 13 -4.27 -14.21 16.31
C GLY A 13 -2.77 -14.41 16.03
N VAL A 14 -2.40 -15.13 14.96
CA VAL A 14 -1.00 -15.33 14.58
C VAL A 14 -0.57 -14.21 13.63
N PRO A 15 0.45 -13.40 13.98
CA PRO A 15 0.93 -12.33 13.11
C PRO A 15 1.57 -12.92 11.85
N LEU A 16 1.17 -12.40 10.69
CA LEU A 16 1.75 -12.77 9.40
C LEU A 16 2.94 -11.87 9.08
N LYS A 17 3.80 -12.26 8.13
CA LYS A 17 4.73 -11.31 7.49
C LYS A 17 4.00 -10.46 6.45
N ARG A 18 2.92 -9.79 6.87
CA ARG A 18 2.04 -8.98 6.03
C ARG A 18 1.49 -7.80 6.81
N HIS A 19 1.49 -6.63 6.20
CA HIS A 19 0.96 -5.38 6.72
C HIS A 19 -0.11 -4.83 5.79
N LYS A 20 -1.17 -4.27 6.36
CA LYS A 20 -2.21 -3.54 5.61
C LYS A 20 -2.10 -2.05 5.90
N GLY A 21 -2.22 -1.23 4.87
CA GLY A 21 -2.15 0.23 4.94
C GLY A 21 -3.54 0.84 4.83
N PHE A 22 -3.85 1.76 5.74
CA PHE A 22 -5.15 2.44 5.78
C PHE A 22 -5.02 3.96 5.80
N VAL A 23 -5.96 4.65 5.15
CA VAL A 23 -6.20 6.09 5.33
C VAL A 23 -7.65 6.24 5.82
N GLY A 24 -7.81 6.53 7.11
CA GLY A 24 -9.13 6.45 7.75
C GLY A 24 -9.69 5.02 7.67
N PRO A 25 -10.94 4.82 7.24
CA PRO A 25 -11.53 3.48 7.09
C PRO A 25 -11.16 2.78 5.77
N VAL A 26 -10.41 3.43 4.88
CA VAL A 26 -10.12 2.91 3.53
C VAL A 26 -8.79 2.16 3.51
N GLU A 27 -8.81 0.89 3.10
CA GLU A 27 -7.59 0.13 2.79
C GLU A 27 -7.01 0.65 1.47
N VAL A 28 -5.74 1.09 1.51
CA VAL A 28 -5.05 1.67 0.34
C VAL A 28 -3.99 0.73 -0.22
N GLY A 29 -3.61 -0.32 0.50
CA GLY A 29 -2.77 -1.38 0.00
C GLY A 29 -2.25 -2.32 1.09
N SER A 30 -1.45 -3.28 0.66
CA SER A 30 -0.83 -4.27 1.53
C SER A 30 0.63 -4.50 1.15
N VAL A 31 1.44 -4.91 2.13
CA VAL A 31 2.86 -5.24 1.97
C VAL A 31 3.09 -6.60 2.60
N ALA A 32 3.52 -7.59 1.82
CA ALA A 32 3.71 -8.97 2.27
C ALA A 32 5.09 -9.50 1.89
N TYR A 33 5.72 -10.27 2.78
CA TYR A 33 6.99 -10.91 2.50
C TYR A 33 6.79 -12.17 1.65
N ASP A 34 7.46 -12.22 0.50
CA ASP A 34 7.61 -13.42 -0.30
C ASP A 34 8.87 -14.17 0.14
N GLY A 35 8.68 -15.26 0.87
CA GLY A 35 9.76 -16.11 1.36
C GLY A 35 10.54 -16.85 0.27
N SER A 36 9.91 -17.11 -0.87
CA SER A 36 10.54 -17.84 -1.99
C SER A 36 11.56 -16.96 -2.68
N ASN A 37 11.20 -15.71 -2.93
CA ASN A 37 12.06 -14.76 -3.63
C ASN A 37 12.83 -13.82 -2.70
N ARG A 38 12.57 -13.87 -1.39
CA ARG A 38 13.24 -13.10 -0.33
C ARG A 38 13.12 -11.58 -0.49
N PHE A 39 11.97 -11.10 -0.95
CA PHE A 39 11.65 -9.67 -1.02
C PHE A 39 10.24 -9.41 -0.48
N TRP A 40 9.90 -8.13 -0.33
CA TRP A 40 8.57 -7.68 0.06
C TRP A 40 7.81 -7.23 -1.16
N ILE A 41 6.59 -7.74 -1.33
CA ILE A 41 5.66 -7.36 -2.39
C ILE A 41 4.69 -6.35 -1.81
N TRP A 42 4.38 -5.29 -2.55
CA TRP A 42 3.25 -4.44 -2.26
C TRP A 42 2.18 -4.60 -3.34
N SER A 43 0.92 -4.43 -2.96
CA SER A 43 -0.22 -4.35 -3.87
C SER A 43 -1.26 -3.37 -3.35
N THR A 44 -2.16 -2.91 -4.22
CA THR A 44 -3.27 -2.04 -3.83
C THR A 44 -4.60 -2.60 -4.31
N PRO A 45 -5.68 -2.51 -3.51
CA PRO A 45 -7.03 -2.86 -3.97
C PRO A 45 -7.64 -1.78 -4.86
N LEU A 46 -7.00 -0.61 -5.00
CA LEU A 46 -7.55 0.56 -5.70
C LEU A 46 -7.44 0.46 -7.23
N GLN A 47 -6.57 -0.42 -7.72
CA GLN A 47 -6.41 -0.68 -9.14
C GLN A 47 -6.04 -2.16 -9.33
N GLU A 48 -6.71 -2.81 -10.28
CA GLU A 48 -6.39 -4.18 -10.68
C GLU A 48 -4.94 -4.28 -11.19
N ASP A 49 -4.27 -5.37 -10.83
CA ASP A 49 -2.88 -5.67 -11.20
C ASP A 49 -1.83 -4.60 -10.84
N ALA A 50 -2.17 -3.67 -9.93
CA ALA A 50 -1.21 -2.72 -9.40
C ALA A 50 -0.42 -3.33 -8.22
N TRP A 51 0.84 -3.67 -8.50
CA TRP A 51 1.75 -4.23 -7.53
C TRP A 51 3.21 -3.86 -7.85
N GLY A 52 4.09 -4.13 -6.89
CA GLY A 52 5.53 -4.00 -7.05
C GLY A 52 6.27 -4.66 -5.90
N TYR A 53 7.56 -4.39 -5.76
CA TYR A 53 8.38 -5.03 -4.73
C TYR A 53 9.46 -4.09 -4.16
N GLY A 54 10.01 -4.47 -3.01
CA GLY A 54 11.13 -3.83 -2.37
C GLY A 54 12.00 -4.84 -1.60
N PRO A 55 13.31 -4.59 -1.46
CA PRO A 55 14.22 -5.50 -0.76
C PRO A 55 13.97 -5.56 0.76
N THR A 56 13.29 -4.55 1.31
CA THR A 56 12.89 -4.49 2.73
C THR A 56 11.42 -4.11 2.85
N GLU A 57 10.84 -4.35 4.03
CA GLU A 57 9.46 -3.97 4.33
C GLU A 57 9.21 -2.48 4.09
N GLU A 58 10.08 -1.63 4.65
CA GLU A 58 10.00 -0.18 4.51
C GLU A 58 10.17 0.28 3.06
N ALA A 59 11.03 -0.38 2.28
CA ALA A 59 11.17 -0.08 0.86
C ALA A 59 9.88 -0.38 0.09
N ALA A 60 9.22 -1.51 0.39
CA ALA A 60 7.95 -1.85 -0.26
C ALA A 60 6.81 -0.91 0.16
N LYS A 61 6.72 -0.54 1.45
CA LYS A 61 5.77 0.49 1.93
C LYS A 61 5.98 1.83 1.24
N THR A 62 7.22 2.29 1.19
CA THR A 62 7.61 3.55 0.53
C THR A 62 7.28 3.50 -0.96
N ALA A 63 7.58 2.40 -1.65
CA ALA A 63 7.24 2.23 -3.06
C ALA A 63 5.73 2.30 -3.32
N LEU A 64 4.90 1.64 -2.48
CA LEU A 64 3.44 1.77 -2.56
C LEU A 64 3.01 3.23 -2.35
N GLU A 65 3.54 3.92 -1.33
CA GLU A 65 3.22 5.32 -1.05
C GLU A 65 3.52 6.22 -2.25
N HIS A 66 4.69 6.06 -2.87
CA HIS A 66 5.05 6.80 -4.08
C HIS A 66 4.13 6.49 -5.25
N TRP A 67 3.81 5.22 -5.46
CA TRP A 67 2.90 4.81 -6.53
C TRP A 67 1.51 5.42 -6.31
N LEU A 68 0.97 5.36 -5.09
CA LEU A 68 -0.33 5.94 -4.74
C LEU A 68 -0.37 7.46 -4.97
N VAL A 69 0.68 8.17 -4.58
CA VAL A 69 0.79 9.62 -4.82
C VAL A 69 0.75 9.93 -6.31
N ALA A 70 1.52 9.20 -7.12
CA ALA A 70 1.56 9.39 -8.56
C ALA A 70 0.20 9.06 -9.21
N TRP A 71 -0.41 7.94 -8.80
CA TRP A 71 -1.70 7.48 -9.29
C TRP A 71 -2.83 8.47 -8.97
N LEU A 72 -2.93 8.93 -7.72
CA LEU A 72 -3.90 9.96 -7.30
C LEU A 72 -3.66 11.29 -8.03
N GLY A 73 -2.41 11.58 -8.41
CA GLY A 73 -2.05 12.73 -9.23
C GLY A 73 -2.82 12.82 -10.54
N ASN A 74 -3.16 11.68 -11.15
CA ASN A 74 -3.96 11.62 -12.38
C ASN A 74 -5.39 12.14 -12.20
N PHE A 75 -5.91 12.11 -10.98
CA PHE A 75 -7.29 12.52 -10.66
C PHE A 75 -7.37 13.93 -10.09
N ARG A 76 -6.22 14.62 -9.94
CA ARG A 76 -6.13 15.91 -9.27
C ARG A 76 -7.10 16.96 -9.82
N SER A 77 -7.32 17.00 -11.13
CA SER A 77 -8.24 17.93 -11.78
C SER A 77 -9.69 17.74 -11.35
N PHE A 78 -10.13 16.52 -11.07
CA PHE A 78 -11.49 16.25 -10.58
C PHE A 78 -11.75 16.83 -9.19
N PHE A 79 -10.70 17.00 -8.38
CA PHE A 79 -10.80 17.53 -7.02
C PHE A 79 -10.59 19.05 -6.92
N GLN A 80 -10.28 19.71 -8.05
CA GLN A 80 -10.02 21.15 -8.11
C GLN A 80 -11.19 21.94 -8.73
N ALA A 81 -12.28 21.27 -9.10
CA ALA A 81 -13.36 21.85 -9.90
C ALA A 81 -14.28 22.84 -9.15
N ASP A 82 -14.03 23.14 -7.87
CA ASP A 82 -14.81 24.11 -7.08
C ASP A 82 -13.90 25.13 -6.36
N ALA A 83 -13.18 25.97 -7.11
CA ALA A 83 -12.49 27.16 -6.60
C ALA A 83 -12.86 28.41 -7.39
#